data_AF-A0A928VWD1-F1
#
_entry.id   AF-A0A928VWD1-F1
#
_cell.length_a   1.000
_cell.length_b   1.000
_cell.length_c   1.000
_cell.angle_alpha   90.00
_cell.angle_beta   90.00
_cell.angle_gamma   90.00
#
_symmetry.space_group_name_H-M   'P 1'
#
loop_
_entity.id
_entity.type
_entity.pdbx_description
1 polymer ?
#
loop_
_entity_poly.entity_id
_entity_poly.type
_entity_poly.pdbx_seq_one_letter_code
_entity_poly.pdbx_strand_id
1 'polypeptide(L)'
;PPPLLVVEVVSPNQEKRDYRYKRTEYAARGIAEYWIVDPMLQQVTILEWVEGLYEEKVYTGNDAIASSIFESLDLTVDRVLQGK
;
A
#
# COMPACT_ATOMS: atom_id res chain seq x y z
N PRO A 1 18.42 -8.97 -0.11
CA PRO A 1 17.51 -8.45 -1.16
C PRO A 1 16.40 -7.64 -0.48
N PRO A 2 15.86 -6.58 -1.10
CA PRO A 2 14.68 -5.91 -0.56
C PRO A 2 13.47 -6.87 -0.56
N PRO A 3 12.49 -6.68 0.35
CA PRO A 3 11.23 -7.42 0.26
C PRO A 3 10.48 -7.05 -1.02
N LEU A 4 9.66 -7.97 -1.52
CA LEU A 4 8.79 -7.70 -2.67
C LEU A 4 7.65 -6.73 -2.31
N LEU A 5 7.06 -6.93 -1.13
CA LEU A 5 5.94 -6.14 -0.62
C LEU A 5 6.25 -5.64 0.80
N VAL A 6 5.91 -4.38 1.07
CA VAL A 6 5.77 -3.84 2.43
C VAL A 6 4.35 -3.32 2.62
N VAL A 7 3.75 -3.62 3.77
CA VAL A 7 2.42 -3.13 4.14
C VAL A 7 2.54 -2.36 5.46
N GLU A 8 2.04 -1.13 5.48
CA GLU A 8 1.98 -0.28 6.66
C GLU A 8 0.54 0.06 7.00
N VAL A 9 0.19 -0.03 8.28
CA VAL A 9 -1.13 0.37 8.77
C VAL A 9 -1.01 1.72 9.46
N VAL A 10 -1.71 2.72 8.92
CA VAL A 10 -1.68 4.08 9.45
C VAL A 10 -2.23 4.09 10.86
N SER A 11 -1.42 4.64 11.78
CA SER A 11 -1.84 4.90 13.15
C SER A 11 -2.31 6.35 13.30
N PRO A 12 -3.26 6.64 14.20
CA PRO A 12 -3.72 8.01 14.44
C PRO A 12 -2.55 8.96 14.71
N ASN A 13 -2.57 10.16 14.10
CA ASN A 13 -1.54 11.19 14.21
C ASN A 13 -0.16 10.81 13.63
N GLN A 14 -0.07 9.75 12.82
CA GLN A 14 1.17 9.32 12.13
C GLN A 14 1.04 9.36 10.60
N GLU A 15 0.03 10.04 10.07
CA GLU A 15 -0.31 10.06 8.65
C GLU A 15 0.89 10.54 7.80
N LYS A 16 1.55 11.61 8.25
CA LYS A 16 2.74 12.14 7.55
C LYS A 16 3.88 11.12 7.45
N ARG A 17 4.00 10.20 8.40
CA ARG A 17 5.08 9.21 8.43
C ARG A 17 4.94 8.19 7.32
N ASP A 18 3.76 7.60 7.22
CA ASP A 18 3.52 6.49 6.31
C ASP A 18 3.29 7.00 4.87
N TYR A 19 2.65 8.17 4.69
CA TYR A 19 2.43 8.77 3.36
C TYR A 19 3.63 9.54 2.78
N ARG A 20 4.58 10.02 3.59
CA ARG A 20 5.75 10.79 3.09
C ARG A 20 7.09 10.17 3.41
N TYR A 21 7.43 9.98 4.69
CA TYR A 21 8.79 9.59 5.06
C TYR A 21 9.13 8.17 4.57
N LYS A 22 8.25 7.19 4.84
CA LYS A 22 8.46 5.79 4.43
C LYS A 22 8.44 5.59 2.92
N ARG A 23 7.58 6.30 2.19
CA ARG A 23 7.53 6.24 0.72
C ARG A 23 8.90 6.53 0.10
N THR A 24 9.59 7.57 0.55
CA THR A 24 10.94 7.90 0.06
C THR A 24 11.97 6.84 0.44
N GLU A 25 11.93 6.32 1.68
CA GLU A 25 12.86 5.29 2.13
C GLU A 25 12.70 3.97 1.37
N TYR A 26 11.47 3.58 1.06
CA TYR A 26 11.18 2.35 0.31
C TYR A 26 11.48 2.51 -1.18
N ALA A 27 11.24 3.69 -1.74
CA ALA A 27 11.64 4.02 -3.11
C ALA A 27 13.16 3.89 -3.30
N ALA A 28 13.94 4.46 -2.36
CA ALA A 28 15.40 4.36 -2.38
C ALA A 28 15.91 2.92 -2.26
N ARG A 29 15.07 1.99 -1.78
CA ARG A 29 15.36 0.55 -1.67
C ARG A 29 14.82 -0.28 -2.84
N GLY A 30 14.06 0.33 -3.75
CA GLY A 30 13.43 -0.36 -4.89
C GLY A 30 12.47 -1.47 -4.45
N ILE A 31 11.68 -1.24 -3.41
CA ILE A 31 10.62 -2.18 -2.99
C ILE A 31 9.54 -2.17 -4.08
N ALA A 32 9.15 -3.34 -4.59
CA ALA A 32 8.29 -3.43 -5.76
C ALA A 32 6.87 -2.91 -5.48
N GLU A 33 6.29 -3.27 -4.35
CA GLU A 33 5.02 -2.70 -3.88
C GLU A 33 5.10 -2.21 -2.43
N TYR A 34 4.51 -1.04 -2.19
CA TYR A 34 4.31 -0.48 -0.86
C TYR A 34 2.84 -0.14 -0.64
N TRP A 35 2.21 -0.82 0.32
CA TRP A 35 0.81 -0.65 0.63
C TRP A 35 0.64 0.17 1.91
N ILE A 36 -0.25 1.15 1.85
CA ILE A 36 -0.68 1.96 3.00
C ILE A 36 -2.14 1.61 3.26
N VAL A 37 -2.40 0.93 4.37
CA VAL A 37 -3.75 0.64 4.85
C VAL A 37 -4.15 1.74 5.82
N ASP A 38 -5.20 2.48 5.49
CA ASP A 38 -5.66 3.60 6.30
C ASP A 38 -7.10 3.35 6.81
N PRO A 39 -7.24 2.84 8.05
CA PRO A 39 -8.56 2.60 8.64
C PRO A 39 -9.34 3.87 8.93
N MET A 40 -8.69 5.03 9.04
CA MET A 40 -9.38 6.29 9.30
C MET A 40 -10.04 6.83 8.02
N LEU A 41 -9.36 6.67 6.88
CA LEU A 41 -9.87 7.03 5.56
C LEU A 41 -10.64 5.90 4.86
N GLN A 42 -10.66 4.70 5.44
CA GLN A 42 -11.31 3.50 4.88
C GLN A 42 -10.78 3.18 3.46
N GLN A 43 -9.47 3.24 3.28
CA GLN A 43 -8.82 3.03 1.99
C GLN A 43 -7.55 2.18 2.10
N VAL A 44 -7.15 1.62 0.97
CA VAL A 44 -5.80 1.06 0.76
C VAL A 44 -5.16 1.79 -0.41
N THR A 45 -3.98 2.35 -0.19
CA THR A 45 -3.16 2.96 -1.25
C THR A 45 -2.03 2.01 -1.60
N ILE A 46 -1.92 1.64 -2.88
CA ILE A 46 -0.82 0.85 -3.41
C ILE A 46 0.13 1.77 -4.16
N LEU A 47 1.41 1.66 -3.84
CA LEU A 47 2.52 2.34 -4.48
C LEU A 47 3.35 1.29 -5.21
N GLU A 48 3.29 1.28 -6.55
CA GLU A 48 4.04 0.37 -7.41
C GLU A 48 5.31 1.03 -7.92
N TRP A 49 6.44 0.34 -7.78
CA TRP A 49 7.73 0.87 -8.22
C TRP A 49 7.91 0.71 -9.73
N VAL A 50 7.83 1.83 -10.45
CA VAL A 50 7.95 1.91 -11.90
C VAL A 50 9.08 2.87 -12.26
N GLU A 51 10.13 2.35 -12.89
CA GLU A 51 11.22 3.12 -13.50
C GLU A 51 11.81 4.28 -12.65
N GLY A 52 11.94 4.08 -11.33
CA GLY A 52 12.58 5.08 -10.44
C GLY A 52 11.62 5.93 -9.62
N LEU A 53 10.30 5.73 -9.75
CA LEU A 53 9.29 6.37 -8.93
C LEU A 53 8.18 5.39 -8.52
N TYR A 54 7.42 5.78 -7.49
CA TYR A 54 6.19 5.08 -7.14
C TYR A 54 5.00 5.69 -7.88
N GLU A 55 4.32 4.88 -8.67
CA GLU A 55 2.97 5.15 -9.15
C GLU A 55 1.95 4.75 -8.07
N GLU A 56 0.91 5.57 -7.89
CA GLU A 56 -0.01 5.44 -6.78
C GLU A 56 -1.42 5.09 -7.28
N LYS A 57 -2.06 4.14 -6.62
CA LYS A 57 -3.48 3.82 -6.82
C LYS A 57 -4.19 3.63 -5.49
N VAL A 58 -5.34 4.29 -5.34
CA VAL A 58 -6.18 4.23 -4.15
C VAL A 58 -7.39 3.35 -4.42
N TYR A 59 -7.70 2.48 -3.48
CA TYR A 59 -8.84 1.57 -3.48
C TYR A 59 -9.70 1.84 -2.24
N THR A 60 -11.02 1.66 -2.36
CA THR A 60 -11.98 1.89 -1.26
C THR A 60 -13.10 0.83 -1.24
N GLY A 61 -13.72 0.62 -0.08
CA GLY A 61 -14.92 -0.23 0.05
C GLY A 61 -14.73 -1.65 -0.52
N ASN A 62 -15.58 -2.03 -1.49
CA ASN A 62 -15.53 -3.35 -2.13
C ASN A 62 -14.65 -3.41 -3.39
N ASP A 63 -13.82 -2.40 -3.65
CA ASP A 63 -12.85 -2.46 -4.74
C ASP A 63 -11.94 -3.68 -4.55
N ALA A 64 -11.81 -4.50 -5.60
CA ALA A 64 -10.83 -5.57 -5.65
C ALA A 64 -9.43 -4.96 -5.78
N ILE A 65 -8.55 -5.32 -4.86
CA ILE A 65 -7.18 -4.85 -4.84
C ILE A 65 -6.39 -5.56 -5.94
N ALA A 66 -5.89 -4.79 -6.91
CA ALA A 66 -4.98 -5.32 -7.94
C ALA A 66 -3.52 -5.11 -7.51
N SER A 67 -2.78 -6.22 -7.43
CA SER A 67 -1.34 -6.29 -7.19
C SER A 67 -0.64 -6.76 -8.46
N SER A 68 0.46 -6.13 -8.83
CA SER A 68 1.33 -6.61 -9.92
C SER A 68 2.23 -7.77 -9.48
N ILE A 69 2.44 -7.94 -8.17
CA ILE A 69 3.18 -9.09 -7.61
C ILE A 69 2.28 -10.32 -7.45
N PHE A 70 1.01 -10.12 -7.07
CA PHE A 70 0.05 -11.18 -6.77
C PHE A 70 -1.16 -11.09 -7.71
N GLU A 71 -0.99 -11.51 -8.98
CA GLU A 71 -2.01 -11.38 -10.03
C GLU A 71 -3.36 -12.05 -9.71
N SER A 72 -3.35 -13.11 -8.88
CA SER A 72 -4.55 -13.85 -8.51
C SER A 72 -5.06 -13.51 -7.10
N LEU A 73 -4.73 -12.33 -6.58
CA LEU A 73 -5.18 -11.89 -5.27
C LEU A 73 -6.68 -11.61 -5.26
N ASP A 74 -7.42 -12.31 -4.40
CA ASP A 74 -8.84 -12.08 -4.15
C ASP A 74 -9.05 -11.43 -2.76
N LEU A 75 -8.79 -10.13 -2.70
CA LEU A 75 -8.98 -9.30 -1.52
C LEU A 75 -9.61 -7.96 -1.91
N THR A 76 -10.58 -7.53 -1.11
CA THR A 76 -11.16 -6.19 -1.18
C THR A 76 -10.69 -5.34 -0.01
N VAL A 77 -10.80 -4.01 -0.13
CA VAL A 77 -10.45 -3.09 0.95
C VAL A 77 -11.24 -3.36 2.23
N ASP A 78 -12.55 -3.61 2.11
CA ASP A 78 -13.39 -3.96 3.26
C ASP A 78 -12.90 -5.22 3.98
N ARG A 79 -12.42 -6.23 3.25
CA ARG A 79 -11.86 -7.45 3.85
C ARG A 79 -10.55 -7.17 4.59
N VAL A 80 -9.66 -6.36 3.99
CA VAL A 80 -8.41 -5.91 4.64
C VAL A 80 -8.72 -5.19 5.95
N LEU A 81 -9.64 -4.23 5.94
CA LEU A 81 -9.99 -3.42 7.12
C LEU A 81 -10.70 -4.21 8.21
N GLN A 82 -11.40 -5.29 7.85
CA GLN A 82 -12.03 -6.21 8.79
C GLN A 82 -11.11 -7.33 9.29
N GLY A 83 -9.90 -7.45 8.73
CA GLY A 83 -8.95 -8.53 9.06
C GLY A 83 -9.44 -9.92 8.65
N LYS A 84 -10.09 -10.04 7.48
CA LYS A 84 -10.74 -11.27 6.97
C LYS A 84 -10.16 -11.78 5.66
#